data_AF-A0AAN9IUL1-F1
#
_entry.id   AF-A0AAN9IUL1-F1
#
_cell.length_a   1.000
_cell.length_b   1.000
_cell.length_c   1.000
_cell.angle_alpha   90.00
_cell.angle_beta   90.00
_cell.angle_gamma   90.00
#
_symmetry.space_group_name_H-M   'P 1'
#
loop_
_entity.id
_entity.type
_entity.pdbx_description
1 polymer ?
#
loop_
_entity_poly.entity_id
_entity_poly.type
_entity_poly.pdbx_seq_one_letter_code
_entity_poly.pdbx_strand_id
1 'polypeptide(L)'
;MVNPGLFSRNKPVNSVKVSFGIPYFTQWGQSLLVCGSVPVLGAWNVKRGVLLSPIHQGNELIWGGSITVPRGFQCEYSYYVVDDNKNVLRSEMGKKRKLILPEGIQSGQEIEFRDLWQTGSDALPFRSAFRDVIFRQSWNLSINPTIGVNHINIEPPESVMIQFKISCPKVEKDTSIYVIGSNSKLGQWKVENGLKLSYFGESVWKAECVIQMSDFPIKYPF
;
A
#
# COMPACT_ATOMS: atom_id res chain seq x y z
N MET A 1 0.77 43.95 34.45
CA MET A 1 -0.22 43.57 33.43
C MET A 1 0.54 43.10 32.19
N VAL A 2 0.93 41.82 32.13
CA VAL A 2 1.42 41.16 30.90
C VAL A 2 1.14 39.64 31.04
N ASN A 3 0.27 39.10 30.19
CA ASN A 3 0.06 37.65 30.03
C ASN A 3 1.09 37.11 29.02
N PRO A 4 1.87 36.06 29.31
CA PRO A 4 2.52 35.30 28.27
C PRO A 4 1.55 34.23 27.75
N GLY A 5 1.11 34.42 26.50
CA GLY A 5 0.25 33.48 25.80
C GLY A 5 0.91 32.11 25.67
N LEU A 6 0.18 31.08 26.13
CA LEU A 6 0.47 29.68 25.84
C LEU A 6 0.39 29.45 24.32
N PHE A 7 1.52 29.14 23.70
CA PHE A 7 1.53 28.42 22.43
C PHE A 7 1.07 26.98 22.70
N SER A 8 -0.25 26.78 22.73
CA SER A 8 -0.84 25.45 22.61
C SER A 8 -0.54 24.93 21.21
N ARG A 9 0.50 24.10 21.10
CA ARG A 9 0.70 23.22 19.94
C ARG A 9 -0.48 22.26 19.94
N ASN A 10 -1.55 22.60 19.24
CA ASN A 10 -2.70 21.72 19.02
C ASN A 10 -2.19 20.44 18.33
N LYS A 11 -1.86 19.42 19.12
CA LYS A 11 -1.82 18.04 18.62
C LYS A 11 -3.25 17.78 18.12
N PRO A 12 -3.44 17.40 16.84
CA PRO A 12 -4.76 16.95 16.42
C PRO A 12 -5.13 15.76 17.29
N VAL A 13 -6.19 15.90 18.09
CA VAL A 13 -6.67 14.93 19.09
C VAL A 13 -7.13 13.61 18.43
N ASN A 14 -7.04 13.48 17.10
CA ASN A 14 -7.57 12.37 16.35
C ASN A 14 -6.83 12.14 15.02
N SER A 15 -5.54 11.81 15.09
CA SER A 15 -4.68 11.65 13.91
C SER A 15 -4.07 10.27 13.78
N VAL A 16 -3.93 9.83 12.53
CA VAL A 16 -3.30 8.56 12.14
C VAL A 16 -2.02 8.88 11.36
N LYS A 17 -0.96 8.13 11.64
CA LYS A 17 0.27 8.19 10.84
C LYS A 17 0.14 7.25 9.65
N VAL A 18 0.40 7.74 8.45
CA VAL A 18 0.47 6.93 7.23
C VAL A 18 1.90 6.97 6.75
N SER A 19 2.51 5.79 6.63
CA SER A 19 3.87 5.61 6.12
C SER A 19 3.84 4.93 4.76
N PHE A 20 4.70 5.40 3.87
CA PHE A 20 4.92 4.87 2.53
C PHE A 20 6.31 4.24 2.50
N GLY A 21 6.42 3.01 2.00
CA GLY A 21 7.66 2.29 1.82
C GLY A 21 7.69 1.64 0.43
N ILE A 22 8.74 1.90 -0.33
CA ILE A 22 8.92 1.32 -1.67
C ILE A 22 10.39 0.93 -1.91
N PRO A 23 10.70 -0.34 -2.24
CA PRO A 23 12.02 -0.72 -2.70
C PRO A 23 12.23 -0.15 -4.10
N TYR A 24 13.27 0.67 -4.27
CA TYR A 24 13.60 1.27 -5.56
C TYR A 24 15.06 1.74 -5.60
N PHE A 25 15.77 1.41 -6.68
CA PHE A 25 17.15 1.86 -6.90
C PHE A 25 17.17 3.19 -7.65
N THR A 26 17.81 4.18 -7.06
CA THR A 26 18.02 5.51 -7.64
C THR A 26 19.47 5.69 -8.07
N GLN A 27 19.69 6.63 -8.99
CA GLN A 27 21.03 7.12 -9.31
C GLN A 27 21.38 8.34 -8.45
N TRP A 28 22.66 8.72 -8.46
CA TRP A 28 23.09 9.95 -7.79
C TRP A 28 22.35 11.17 -8.34
N GLY A 29 21.93 12.09 -7.45
CA GLY A 29 21.09 13.24 -7.80
C GLY A 29 19.62 12.91 -8.05
N GLN A 30 19.19 11.66 -7.82
CA GLN A 30 17.78 11.26 -7.89
C GLN A 30 17.23 10.97 -6.50
N SER A 31 15.97 11.37 -6.29
CA SER A 31 15.19 11.05 -5.10
C SER A 31 13.82 10.51 -5.47
N LEU A 32 13.20 9.77 -4.56
CA LEU A 32 11.79 9.40 -4.68
C LEU A 32 10.88 10.37 -3.95
N LEU A 33 9.71 10.58 -4.52
CA LEU A 33 8.67 11.46 -4.00
C LEU A 33 7.30 10.83 -4.19
N VAL A 34 6.43 10.98 -3.20
CA VAL A 34 5.01 10.62 -3.29
C VAL A 34 4.16 11.87 -3.45
N CYS A 35 3.29 11.87 -4.46
CA CYS A 35 2.38 12.98 -4.75
C CYS A 35 0.97 12.42 -4.97
N GLY A 36 -0.05 13.16 -4.53
CA GLY A 36 -1.42 12.68 -4.51
C GLY A 36 -2.46 13.78 -4.63
N SER A 37 -3.73 13.38 -4.60
CA SER A 37 -4.87 14.24 -4.90
C SER A 37 -5.18 15.30 -3.86
N VAL A 38 -4.57 15.21 -2.67
CA VAL A 38 -4.87 16.08 -1.52
C VAL A 38 -3.72 17.02 -1.20
N PRO A 39 -3.98 18.17 -0.53
CA PRO A 39 -2.95 19.17 -0.24
C PRO A 39 -1.73 18.65 0.55
N VAL A 40 -1.94 17.74 1.50
CA VAL A 40 -0.86 17.13 2.30
C VAL A 40 0.07 16.25 1.46
N LEU A 41 -0.39 15.79 0.29
CA LEU A 41 0.40 15.09 -0.72
C LEU A 41 0.64 15.95 -1.97
N GLY A 42 0.51 17.27 -1.87
CA GLY A 42 0.84 18.22 -2.94
C GLY A 42 -0.27 18.53 -3.95
N ALA A 43 -1.44 17.88 -3.87
CA ALA A 43 -2.57 18.08 -4.79
C ALA A 43 -2.15 17.97 -6.27
N TRP A 44 -1.45 16.89 -6.61
CA TRP A 44 -0.83 16.61 -7.92
C TRP A 44 0.25 17.59 -8.38
N ASN A 45 0.62 18.58 -7.57
CA ASN A 45 1.83 19.37 -7.79
C ASN A 45 3.03 18.65 -7.18
N VAL A 46 3.82 17.97 -8.02
CA VAL A 46 4.99 17.20 -7.60
C VAL A 46 6.00 18.02 -6.78
N LYS A 47 6.17 19.31 -7.07
CA LYS A 47 7.09 20.16 -6.28
C LYS A 47 6.64 20.29 -4.80
N ARG A 48 5.36 20.09 -4.54
CA ARG A 48 4.73 20.09 -3.20
C ARG A 48 4.50 18.68 -2.62
N GLY A 49 4.90 17.63 -3.35
CA GLY A 49 4.79 16.26 -2.85
C GLY A 49 5.77 15.98 -1.70
N VAL A 50 5.57 14.83 -1.07
CA VAL A 50 6.36 14.38 0.08
C VAL A 50 7.59 13.66 -0.43
N LEU A 51 8.77 14.24 -0.17
CA LEU A 51 10.05 13.63 -0.49
C LEU A 51 10.27 12.43 0.44
N LEU A 52 10.65 11.30 -0.13
CA LEU A 52 11.00 10.10 0.61
C LEU A 52 12.50 10.12 0.94
N SER A 53 12.89 9.37 1.96
CA SER A 53 14.29 9.22 2.36
C SER A 53 14.71 7.75 2.25
N PRO A 54 15.95 7.46 1.84
CA PRO A 54 16.47 6.10 1.78
C PRO A 54 16.66 5.52 3.19
N ILE A 55 16.16 4.32 3.41
CA ILE A 55 16.24 3.55 4.65
C ILE A 55 16.75 2.15 4.29
N HIS A 56 17.81 1.69 4.94
CA HIS A 56 18.31 0.33 4.77
C HIS A 56 17.55 -0.61 5.71
N GLN A 57 16.92 -1.64 5.15
CA GLN A 57 16.31 -2.74 5.90
C GLN A 57 17.06 -4.03 5.54
N GLY A 58 18.03 -4.41 6.36
CA GLY A 58 18.97 -5.49 6.01
C GLY A 58 19.78 -5.11 4.76
N ASN A 59 19.67 -5.91 3.70
CA ASN A 59 20.36 -5.67 2.43
C ASN A 59 19.50 -4.91 1.40
N GLU A 60 18.29 -4.50 1.77
CA GLU A 60 17.34 -3.84 0.88
C GLU A 60 17.34 -2.32 1.11
N LEU A 61 17.32 -1.57 0.01
CA LEU A 61 17.16 -0.12 0.02
C LEU A 61 15.67 0.21 -0.15
N ILE A 62 15.04 0.70 0.91
CA ILE A 62 13.64 1.14 0.90
C ILE A 62 13.59 2.65 0.96
N TRP A 63 12.80 3.28 0.08
CA TRP A 63 12.48 4.70 0.21
C TRP A 63 11.25 4.85 1.09
N GLY A 64 11.41 5.58 2.19
CA GLY A 64 10.41 5.74 3.24
C GLY A 64 10.01 7.20 3.48
N GLY A 65 8.75 7.43 3.82
CA GLY A 65 8.24 8.74 4.23
C GLY A 65 6.88 8.60 4.89
N SER A 66 6.45 9.61 5.63
CA SER A 66 5.16 9.55 6.32
C SER A 66 4.43 10.89 6.35
N ILE A 67 3.11 10.81 6.49
CA ILE A 67 2.21 11.93 6.71
C ILE A 67 1.32 11.65 7.91
N THR A 68 0.80 12.70 8.52
CA THR A 68 -0.22 12.60 9.59
C THR A 68 -1.54 13.12 9.04
N VAL A 69 -2.58 12.31 9.13
CA VAL A 69 -3.89 12.59 8.53
C VAL A 69 -5.02 12.36 9.52
N PRO A 70 -6.19 12.99 9.35
CA PRO A 70 -7.35 12.70 10.18
C PRO A 70 -7.90 11.28 9.92
N ARG A 71 -8.70 10.77 10.86
CA ARG A 71 -9.49 9.54 10.62
C ARG A 71 -10.45 9.72 9.44
N GLY A 72 -10.75 8.62 8.74
CA GLY A 72 -11.58 8.64 7.53
C GLY A 72 -10.91 9.28 6.32
N PHE A 73 -9.62 9.59 6.39
CA PHE A 73 -8.87 10.12 5.27
C PHE A 73 -8.82 9.13 4.11
N GLN A 74 -9.02 9.67 2.91
CA GLN A 74 -8.92 8.95 1.65
C GLN A 74 -8.27 9.84 0.61
N CYS A 75 -7.42 9.26 -0.25
CA CYS A 75 -6.84 9.98 -1.37
C CYS A 75 -6.35 9.02 -2.45
N GLU A 76 -5.95 9.60 -3.58
CA GLU A 76 -5.15 8.91 -4.59
C GLU A 76 -3.71 9.40 -4.54
N TYR A 77 -2.75 8.52 -4.83
CA TYR A 77 -1.32 8.86 -4.86
C TYR A 77 -0.55 8.08 -5.93
N SER A 78 0.67 8.52 -6.22
CA SER A 78 1.61 7.88 -7.15
C SER A 78 3.04 8.28 -6.80
N TYR A 79 4.00 7.42 -7.14
CA TYR A 79 5.42 7.69 -6.94
C TYR A 79 6.08 8.36 -8.14
N TYR A 80 7.08 9.18 -7.87
CA TYR A 80 7.85 9.93 -8.85
C TYR A 80 9.33 9.87 -8.51
N VAL A 81 10.18 9.67 -9.52
CA VAL A 81 11.62 9.92 -9.42
C VAL A 81 11.84 11.36 -9.84
N VAL A 82 12.53 12.11 -8.99
CA VAL A 82 12.79 13.54 -9.19
C VAL A 82 14.28 13.86 -9.04
N ASP A 83 14.70 14.97 -9.63
CA ASP A 83 16.00 15.59 -9.34
C ASP A 83 15.95 16.42 -8.03
N ASP A 84 17.08 17.01 -7.66
CA ASP A 84 17.21 17.87 -6.47
C ASP A 84 16.27 19.09 -6.48
N ASN A 85 15.87 19.56 -7.67
CA ASN A 85 14.92 20.67 -7.85
C ASN A 85 13.46 20.21 -7.92
N LYS A 86 13.20 18.94 -7.63
CA LYS A 86 11.89 18.27 -7.75
C LYS A 86 11.30 18.30 -9.17
N ASN A 87 12.13 18.36 -10.20
CA ASN A 87 11.67 18.14 -11.57
C ASN A 87 11.45 16.63 -11.77
N VAL A 88 10.37 16.27 -12.45
CA VAL A 88 10.02 14.87 -12.68
C VAL A 88 10.97 14.27 -13.72
N LEU A 89 11.76 13.28 -13.30
CA LEU A 89 12.58 12.45 -14.18
C LEU A 89 11.81 11.22 -14.64
N ARG A 90 10.97 10.67 -13.76
CA ARG A 90 10.12 9.51 -14.03
C ARG A 90 8.85 9.56 -13.19
N SER A 91 7.76 9.06 -13.77
CA SER A 91 6.53 8.79 -13.03
C SER A 91 6.23 7.31 -13.04
N GLU A 92 5.64 6.83 -11.95
CA GLU A 92 5.07 5.50 -11.88
C GLU A 92 3.95 5.36 -12.92
N MET A 93 3.90 4.22 -13.61
CA MET A 93 2.90 3.92 -14.62
C MET A 93 1.65 3.29 -13.99
N GLY A 94 0.61 3.02 -14.79
CA GLY A 94 -0.59 2.33 -14.31
C GLY A 94 -1.63 3.25 -13.64
N LYS A 95 -2.54 2.63 -12.89
CA LYS A 95 -3.62 3.34 -12.19
C LYS A 95 -3.07 4.03 -10.93
N LYS A 96 -3.60 5.21 -10.60
CA LYS A 96 -3.30 5.88 -9.33
C LYS A 96 -3.69 4.97 -8.17
N ARG A 97 -2.83 4.92 -7.15
CA ARG A 97 -3.02 4.10 -5.97
C ARG A 97 -4.08 4.76 -5.09
N LYS A 98 -5.01 3.97 -4.56
CA LYS A 98 -6.03 4.44 -3.63
C LYS A 98 -5.59 4.15 -2.20
N LEU A 99 -5.53 5.20 -1.38
CA LEU A 99 -5.34 5.13 0.06
C LEU A 99 -6.70 5.36 0.70
N ILE A 100 -7.17 4.38 1.47
CA ILE A 100 -8.40 4.47 2.26
C ILE A 100 -8.05 3.95 3.65
N LEU A 101 -8.22 4.77 4.68
CA LEU A 101 -8.02 4.31 6.05
C LEU A 101 -9.17 3.37 6.45
N PRO A 102 -8.88 2.21 7.07
CA PRO A 102 -9.91 1.32 7.60
C PRO A 102 -10.78 2.02 8.65
N GLU A 103 -12.05 1.64 8.67
CA GLU A 103 -12.97 2.05 9.74
C GLU A 103 -12.49 1.46 11.08
N GLY A 104 -12.57 2.25 12.15
CA GLY A 104 -12.18 1.81 13.50
C GLY A 104 -10.70 1.99 13.88
N ILE A 105 -9.85 2.50 12.98
CA ILE A 105 -8.49 2.91 13.36
C ILE A 105 -8.52 3.98 14.46
N GLN A 106 -7.70 3.80 15.49
CA GLN A 106 -7.58 4.67 16.65
C GLN A 106 -6.54 5.76 16.43
N SER A 107 -6.70 6.87 17.17
CA SER A 107 -5.71 7.95 17.15
C SER A 107 -4.36 7.45 17.67
N GLY A 108 -3.28 7.80 16.98
CA GLY A 108 -1.92 7.38 17.32
C GLY A 108 -1.48 6.05 16.70
N GLN A 109 -2.38 5.31 16.04
CA GLN A 109 -1.99 4.14 15.24
C GLN A 109 -1.30 4.55 13.93
N GLU A 110 -0.52 3.63 13.39
CA GLU A 110 0.21 3.77 12.13
C GLU A 110 -0.30 2.76 11.11
N ILE A 111 -0.47 3.22 9.86
CA ILE A 111 -0.67 2.34 8.70
C ILE A 111 0.56 2.47 7.81
N GLU A 112 1.14 1.33 7.44
CA GLU A 112 2.25 1.27 6.50
C GLU A 112 1.79 0.69 5.16
N PHE A 113 2.04 1.43 4.08
CA PHE A 113 1.89 0.96 2.71
C PHE A 113 3.25 0.52 2.19
N ARG A 114 3.41 -0.80 1.97
CA ARG A 114 4.59 -1.39 1.31
C ARG A 114 4.25 -1.67 -0.14
N ASP A 115 4.69 -0.77 -1.02
CA ASP A 115 4.37 -0.76 -2.44
C ASP A 115 5.54 -1.27 -3.28
N LEU A 116 5.25 -1.81 -4.48
CA LEU A 116 6.23 -2.08 -5.52
C LEU A 116 6.01 -1.13 -6.71
N TRP A 117 7.07 -0.68 -7.37
CA TRP A 117 6.97 0.27 -8.49
C TRP A 117 6.15 -0.31 -9.65
N GLN A 118 5.10 0.39 -10.10
CA GLN A 118 4.33 -0.03 -11.28
C GLN A 118 5.09 0.30 -12.57
N THR A 119 5.52 -0.74 -13.27
CA THR A 119 6.16 -0.66 -14.58
C THR A 119 5.13 -0.59 -15.70
N GLY A 120 5.46 0.10 -16.80
CA GLY A 120 4.60 0.19 -17.97
C GLY A 120 4.69 -1.02 -18.92
N SER A 121 5.77 -1.81 -18.83
CA SER A 121 6.02 -2.96 -19.70
C SER A 121 4.95 -4.04 -19.57
N ASP A 122 4.38 -4.20 -18.38
CA ASP A 122 3.31 -5.15 -18.07
C ASP A 122 1.92 -4.51 -18.08
N ALA A 123 1.77 -3.32 -18.70
CA ALA A 123 0.49 -2.61 -18.72
C ALA A 123 -0.55 -3.25 -19.67
N LEU A 124 -0.11 -4.05 -20.64
CA LEU A 124 -0.98 -4.66 -21.66
C LEU A 124 -2.11 -5.49 -21.02
N PRO A 125 -1.82 -6.42 -20.08
CA PRO A 125 -2.86 -7.14 -19.36
C PRO A 125 -3.91 -6.27 -18.65
N PHE A 126 -3.58 -5.02 -18.30
CA PHE A 126 -4.46 -4.08 -17.61
C PHE A 126 -5.30 -3.20 -18.55
N ARG A 127 -5.01 -3.21 -19.87
CA ARG A 127 -5.82 -2.49 -20.86
C ARG A 127 -7.19 -3.12 -20.99
N SER A 128 -8.22 -2.32 -21.25
CA SER A 128 -9.61 -2.81 -21.38
C SER A 128 -9.75 -3.91 -22.44
N ALA A 129 -9.05 -3.80 -23.58
CA ALA A 129 -9.05 -4.84 -24.60
C ALA A 129 -8.58 -6.21 -24.07
N PHE A 130 -7.58 -6.24 -23.18
CA PHE A 130 -7.12 -7.48 -22.57
C PHE A 130 -7.98 -7.88 -21.38
N ARG A 131 -8.14 -6.98 -20.41
CA ARG A 131 -8.87 -7.20 -19.16
C ARG A 131 -10.35 -7.54 -19.37
N ASP A 132 -11.04 -6.76 -20.20
CA ASP A 132 -12.50 -6.81 -20.35
C ASP A 132 -12.94 -7.67 -21.54
N VAL A 133 -12.04 -8.03 -22.45
CA VAL A 133 -12.38 -8.85 -23.63
C VAL A 133 -11.61 -10.17 -23.61
N ILE A 134 -10.29 -10.14 -23.71
CA ILE A 134 -9.46 -11.36 -23.85
C ILE A 134 -9.50 -12.22 -22.57
N PHE A 135 -9.44 -11.61 -21.38
CA PHE A 135 -9.41 -12.31 -20.09
C PHE A 135 -10.79 -12.43 -19.43
N ARG A 136 -11.86 -11.90 -20.04
CA ARG A 136 -13.19 -11.86 -19.42
C ARG A 136 -13.73 -13.25 -19.05
N GLN A 137 -13.31 -14.29 -19.77
CA GLN A 137 -13.80 -15.65 -19.61
C GLN A 137 -13.24 -16.37 -18.38
N SER A 138 -12.18 -15.86 -17.74
CA SER A 138 -11.58 -16.53 -16.58
C SER A 138 -12.24 -16.24 -15.23
N TRP A 139 -13.22 -15.30 -15.17
CA TRP A 139 -13.89 -14.90 -13.92
C TRP A 139 -15.42 -14.97 -13.94
N ASN A 140 -16.02 -15.68 -14.91
CA ASN A 140 -17.45 -15.99 -14.88
C ASN A 140 -17.74 -17.17 -13.95
N LEU A 141 -17.59 -16.94 -12.65
CA LEU A 141 -18.32 -17.67 -11.63
C LEU A 141 -18.80 -16.62 -10.63
N SER A 142 -20.08 -16.71 -10.33
CA SER A 142 -20.86 -16.04 -9.30
C SER A 142 -20.16 -16.00 -7.94
N ILE A 143 -19.10 -15.20 -7.84
CA ILE A 143 -18.49 -14.79 -6.59
C ILE A 143 -19.01 -13.38 -6.40
N ASN A 144 -20.12 -13.28 -5.68
CA ASN A 144 -20.47 -12.01 -5.04
C ASN A 144 -19.18 -11.49 -4.41
N PRO A 145 -18.83 -10.20 -4.57
CA PRO A 145 -17.74 -9.65 -3.79
C PRO A 145 -18.05 -10.07 -2.36
N THR A 146 -17.20 -10.89 -1.75
CA THR A 146 -17.25 -11.04 -0.32
C THR A 146 -17.00 -9.62 0.14
N ILE A 147 -18.08 -8.94 0.52
CA ILE A 147 -18.04 -7.65 1.19
C ILE A 147 -17.11 -7.97 2.34
N GLY A 148 -15.85 -7.56 2.17
CA GLY A 148 -14.79 -7.77 3.13
C GLY A 148 -15.38 -7.19 4.40
N VAL A 149 -15.75 -8.09 5.29
CA VAL A 149 -16.48 -7.76 6.47
C VAL A 149 -15.52 -6.87 7.25
N ASN A 150 -15.79 -5.55 7.28
CA ASN A 150 -15.14 -4.59 8.18
C ASN A 150 -15.52 -4.90 9.65
N HIS A 151 -15.65 -6.18 10.04
CA HIS A 151 -15.72 -6.56 11.44
C HIS A 151 -14.30 -6.75 11.90
N ILE A 152 -13.84 -5.76 12.63
CA ILE A 152 -12.73 -5.89 13.55
C ILE A 152 -13.09 -7.04 14.50
N ASN A 153 -12.61 -8.24 14.20
CA ASN A 153 -12.36 -9.22 15.24
C ASN A 153 -11.32 -8.57 16.14
N ILE A 154 -11.64 -8.45 17.43
CA ILE A 154 -10.76 -7.90 18.46
C ILE A 154 -9.35 -8.44 18.22
N GLU A 155 -8.47 -7.58 17.74
CA GLU A 155 -7.09 -7.94 17.48
C GLU A 155 -6.47 -8.34 18.82
N PRO A 156 -5.78 -9.49 18.88
CA PRO A 156 -5.01 -9.84 20.06
C PRO A 156 -4.07 -8.68 20.44
N PRO A 157 -3.80 -8.46 21.73
CA PRO A 157 -2.80 -7.48 22.13
C PRO A 157 -1.47 -7.73 21.40
N GLU A 158 -0.80 -6.66 20.98
CA GLU A 158 0.50 -6.70 20.27
C GLU A 158 0.48 -7.43 18.93
N SER A 159 -0.64 -7.37 18.20
CA SER A 159 -0.73 -7.91 16.85
C SER A 159 -0.84 -6.82 15.78
N VAL A 160 -0.52 -7.21 14.54
CA VAL A 160 -0.58 -6.35 13.34
C VAL A 160 -1.42 -7.06 12.29
N MET A 161 -2.47 -6.38 11.79
CA MET A 161 -3.20 -6.82 10.61
C MET A 161 -2.41 -6.47 9.35
N ILE A 162 -2.18 -7.47 8.50
CA ILE A 162 -1.54 -7.32 7.19
C ILE A 162 -2.56 -7.65 6.10
N GLN A 163 -2.78 -6.70 5.19
CA GLN A 163 -3.53 -6.91 3.97
C GLN A 163 -2.57 -7.09 2.79
N PHE A 164 -2.58 -8.27 2.18
CA PHE A 164 -1.90 -8.51 0.92
C PHE A 164 -2.82 -8.13 -0.23
N LYS A 165 -2.28 -7.39 -1.20
CA LYS A 165 -3.02 -6.95 -2.38
C LYS A 165 -2.15 -7.05 -3.62
N ILE A 166 -2.63 -7.77 -4.62
CA ILE A 166 -1.98 -7.89 -5.92
C ILE A 166 -3.01 -7.65 -7.02
N SER A 167 -2.60 -7.03 -8.12
CA SER A 167 -3.42 -6.97 -9.32
C SER A 167 -2.92 -7.97 -10.34
N CYS A 168 -3.73 -8.97 -10.64
CA CYS A 168 -3.41 -10.04 -11.57
C CYS A 168 -4.59 -10.20 -12.54
N PRO A 169 -4.55 -9.53 -13.71
CA PRO A 169 -5.64 -9.58 -14.68
C PRO A 169 -5.64 -10.86 -15.52
N LYS A 170 -4.50 -11.54 -15.63
CA LYS A 170 -4.37 -12.81 -16.33
C LYS A 170 -4.27 -13.93 -15.29
N VAL A 171 -5.42 -14.41 -14.83
CA VAL A 171 -5.53 -15.62 -14.03
C VAL A 171 -6.36 -16.59 -14.85
N GLU A 172 -5.84 -17.79 -15.08
CA GLU A 172 -6.54 -18.84 -15.83
C GLU A 172 -7.67 -19.42 -14.98
N LYS A 173 -8.64 -20.06 -15.65
CA LYS A 173 -9.71 -20.76 -14.95
C LYS A 173 -9.11 -21.82 -14.03
N ASP A 174 -9.73 -22.03 -12.87
CA ASP A 174 -9.32 -23.01 -11.85
C ASP A 174 -7.94 -22.75 -11.23
N THR A 175 -7.34 -21.58 -11.48
CA THR A 175 -6.12 -21.12 -10.81
C THR A 175 -6.47 -20.34 -9.54
N SER A 176 -5.75 -20.63 -8.45
CA SER A 176 -5.87 -19.88 -7.19
C SER A 176 -4.57 -19.14 -6.90
N ILE A 177 -4.68 -17.93 -6.36
CA ILE A 177 -3.51 -17.14 -5.95
C ILE A 177 -3.28 -17.34 -4.45
N TYR A 178 -2.03 -17.55 -4.07
CA TYR A 178 -1.60 -17.68 -2.68
C TYR A 178 -0.42 -16.76 -2.40
N VAL A 179 -0.35 -16.25 -1.17
CA VAL A 179 0.88 -15.66 -0.61
C VAL A 179 1.53 -16.71 0.28
N ILE A 180 2.82 -16.96 0.04
CA ILE A 180 3.64 -17.86 0.84
C ILE A 180 4.77 -17.09 1.52
N GLY A 181 5.23 -17.54 2.67
CA GLY A 181 6.29 -16.86 3.41
C GLY A 181 6.75 -17.61 4.64
N SER A 182 7.65 -17.01 5.41
CA SER A 182 8.29 -17.63 6.59
C SER A 182 7.34 -17.85 7.77
N ASN A 183 6.29 -17.03 7.91
CA ASN A 183 5.34 -17.12 9.01
C ASN A 183 4.38 -18.31 8.84
N SER A 184 3.89 -18.87 9.95
CA SER A 184 2.92 -19.97 9.96
C SER A 184 1.61 -19.63 9.23
N LYS A 185 1.14 -18.38 9.30
CA LYS A 185 -0.02 -17.87 8.55
C LYS A 185 0.22 -17.77 7.04
N LEU A 186 1.47 -17.80 6.61
CA LEU A 186 1.89 -17.78 5.20
C LEU A 186 2.45 -19.15 4.76
N GLY A 187 2.23 -20.21 5.55
CA GLY A 187 2.52 -21.57 5.16
C GLY A 187 3.98 -22.02 5.25
N GLN A 188 4.88 -21.22 5.84
CA GLN A 188 6.30 -21.58 6.00
C GLN A 188 6.95 -22.05 4.69
N TRP A 189 6.74 -21.28 3.62
CA TRP A 189 7.21 -21.57 2.26
C TRP A 189 6.55 -22.78 1.57
N LYS A 190 5.47 -23.33 2.13
CA LYS A 190 4.69 -24.41 1.51
C LYS A 190 3.37 -23.89 0.96
N VAL A 191 3.09 -24.19 -0.30
CA VAL A 191 1.89 -23.73 -1.02
C VAL A 191 0.61 -24.29 -0.39
N GLU A 192 0.63 -25.53 0.08
CA GLU A 192 -0.53 -26.18 0.73
C GLU A 192 -1.08 -25.41 1.94
N ASN A 193 -0.22 -24.65 2.62
CA ASN A 193 -0.54 -23.87 3.80
C ASN A 193 -0.48 -22.35 3.53
N GLY A 194 -0.37 -21.96 2.27
CA GLY A 194 -0.29 -20.56 1.87
C GLY A 194 -1.58 -19.80 2.16
N LEU A 195 -1.47 -18.48 2.29
CA LEU A 195 -2.62 -17.60 2.46
C LEU A 195 -3.34 -17.44 1.11
N LYS A 196 -4.53 -18.03 0.97
CA LYS A 196 -5.32 -17.95 -0.27
C LYS A 196 -5.90 -16.54 -0.46
N LEU A 197 -5.71 -15.97 -1.65
CA LEU A 197 -6.28 -14.68 -2.03
C LEU A 197 -7.66 -14.84 -2.68
N SER A 198 -8.55 -13.92 -2.34
CA SER A 198 -9.90 -13.83 -2.89
C SER A 198 -9.98 -12.69 -3.90
N TYR A 199 -10.75 -12.90 -4.97
CA TYR A 199 -11.00 -11.87 -5.97
C TYR A 199 -11.83 -10.73 -5.38
N PHE A 200 -11.37 -9.50 -5.57
CA PHE A 200 -11.98 -8.27 -5.02
C PHE A 200 -12.49 -7.33 -6.13
N GLY A 201 -12.59 -7.80 -7.37
CA GLY A 201 -13.00 -6.96 -8.50
C GLY A 201 -11.83 -6.20 -9.13
N GLU A 202 -12.06 -5.64 -10.32
CA GLU A 202 -11.07 -4.88 -11.09
C GLU A 202 -9.70 -5.56 -11.25
N SER A 203 -9.67 -6.91 -11.36
CA SER A 203 -8.43 -7.67 -11.46
C SER A 203 -7.55 -7.61 -10.20
N VAL A 204 -8.12 -7.27 -9.05
CA VAL A 204 -7.44 -7.21 -7.76
C VAL A 204 -7.79 -8.44 -6.93
N TRP A 205 -6.78 -9.00 -6.28
CA TRP A 205 -6.87 -10.12 -5.37
C TRP A 205 -6.36 -9.69 -4.00
N LYS A 206 -7.05 -10.10 -2.93
CA LYS A 206 -6.74 -9.69 -1.55
C LYS A 206 -6.83 -10.85 -0.57
N ALA A 207 -6.02 -10.77 0.47
CA ALA A 207 -6.14 -11.58 1.67
C ALA A 207 -5.67 -10.78 2.89
N GLU A 208 -6.20 -11.11 4.04
CA GLU A 208 -5.84 -10.47 5.31
C GLU A 208 -5.43 -11.55 6.30
N CYS A 209 -4.41 -11.26 7.10
CA CYS A 209 -4.05 -12.06 8.25
C CYS A 209 -3.58 -11.17 9.39
N VAL A 210 -3.70 -11.68 10.61
CA VAL A 210 -3.21 -11.03 11.82
C VAL A 210 -1.97 -11.79 12.29
N ILE A 211 -0.87 -11.07 12.50
CA ILE A 211 0.42 -11.62 12.91
C ILE A 211 0.88 -10.94 14.20
N GLN A 212 1.43 -11.72 15.12
CA GLN A 212 1.97 -11.21 16.38
C GLN A 212 3.24 -10.39 16.13
N MET A 213 3.43 -9.30 16.87
CA MET A 213 4.66 -8.49 16.76
C MET A 213 5.93 -9.31 17.02
N SER A 214 5.84 -10.34 17.88
CA SER A 214 6.94 -11.28 18.15
C SER A 214 7.40 -12.09 16.95
N ASP A 215 6.54 -12.25 15.93
CA ASP A 215 6.83 -13.05 14.74
C ASP A 215 7.51 -12.25 13.62
N PHE A 216 7.74 -10.95 13.82
CA PHE A 216 8.42 -10.10 12.86
C PHE A 216 9.96 -10.19 13.02
N PRO A 217 10.72 -10.05 11.91
CA PRO A 217 10.26 -9.78 10.55
C PRO A 217 9.77 -11.04 9.83
N ILE A 218 8.65 -10.92 9.12
CA ILE A 218 8.19 -11.95 8.18
C ILE A 218 8.89 -11.75 6.82
N LYS A 219 9.13 -12.86 6.12
CA LYS A 219 9.66 -12.85 4.74
C LYS A 219 8.65 -13.51 3.81
N TYR A 220 8.49 -12.96 2.62
CA TYR A 220 7.69 -13.51 1.54
C TYR A 220 8.30 -13.08 0.21
N PRO A 221 8.01 -13.77 -0.91
CA PRO A 221 8.53 -13.38 -2.21
C PRO A 221 7.98 -12.00 -2.63
N PHE A 222 8.86 -11.17 -3.19
CA PHE A 222 8.54 -9.87 -3.80
C PHE A 222 8.51 -9.98 -5.33
#